data_AF-W0RR78-F1
#
_entry.id   AF-W0RR78-F1
#
_cell.length_a   1.000
_cell.length_b   1.000
_cell.length_c   1.000
_cell.angle_alpha   90.00
_cell.angle_beta   90.00
_cell.angle_gamma   90.00
#
_symmetry.space_group_name_H-M   'P 1'
#
loop_
_entity.id
_entity.type
_entity.pdbx_description
1 polymer ?
#
loop_
_entity_poly.entity_id
_entity_poly.type
_entity_poly.pdbx_seq_one_letter_code
_entity_poly.pdbx_strand_id
1 'polypeptide(L)'
;MPEPRPASDRPDWRDAIRAHLADARLAAADEAEVAEELRQHLDDHYDEARRRGATDAAARASALAELGDDEQLPRRLRASVAHRAEPVPLGARSGGGGVRGFLADVRIGVRLLRRSPGFTAVAVATLALGIGANTTVFSIVDSLLLRPMPGVAHPAELVLIGRTQEGQGFDTFSYPDFRDYQASARTLAGVAAYDPLAVHLSTGGASDRARARRSSRATSSASSA
;
A
#
# COMPACT_ATOMS: atom_id res chain seq x y z
N MET A 1 -1.22 -23.77 -19.99
CA MET A 1 -2.00 -22.67 -19.38
C MET A 1 -2.76 -21.98 -20.51
N PRO A 2 -4.09 -22.08 -20.63
CA PRO A 2 -4.80 -21.47 -21.75
C PRO A 2 -4.90 -19.96 -21.54
N GLU A 3 -4.54 -19.18 -22.55
CA GLU A 3 -4.65 -17.72 -22.54
C GLU A 3 -6.11 -17.24 -22.37
N PRO A 4 -6.33 -16.07 -21.74
CA PRO A 4 -7.64 -15.44 -21.72
C PRO A 4 -8.05 -15.03 -23.15
N ARG A 5 -9.11 -15.66 -23.68
CA ARG A 5 -9.67 -15.35 -25.01
C ARG A 5 -10.07 -13.87 -25.14
N PRO A 6 -9.90 -13.25 -26.32
CA PRO A 6 -10.32 -11.86 -26.58
C PRO A 6 -11.84 -11.70 -26.39
N ALA A 7 -12.26 -10.50 -25.97
CA ALA A 7 -13.66 -10.19 -25.64
C ALA A 7 -14.66 -10.38 -26.80
N SER A 8 -14.18 -10.53 -28.05
CA SER A 8 -14.97 -10.75 -29.26
C SER A 8 -15.56 -12.15 -29.39
N ASP A 9 -15.12 -13.12 -28.57
CA ASP A 9 -15.57 -14.52 -28.60
C ASP A 9 -16.50 -14.86 -27.41
N ARG A 10 -17.03 -13.82 -26.74
CA ARG A 10 -17.95 -13.96 -25.62
C ARG A 10 -19.40 -13.96 -26.12
N PRO A 11 -20.30 -14.74 -25.50
CA PRO A 11 -21.71 -14.72 -25.86
C PRO A 11 -22.30 -13.32 -25.61
N ASP A 12 -23.08 -12.81 -26.58
CA ASP A 12 -23.86 -11.60 -26.37
C ASP A 12 -25.14 -11.95 -25.62
N TRP A 13 -25.28 -11.41 -24.40
CA TRP A 13 -26.42 -11.63 -23.51
C TRP A 13 -27.49 -10.54 -23.65
N ARG A 14 -27.24 -9.47 -24.42
CA ARG A 14 -28.08 -8.26 -24.45
C ARG A 14 -29.55 -8.54 -24.75
N ASP A 15 -29.82 -9.39 -25.73
CA ASP A 15 -31.20 -9.67 -26.15
C ASP A 15 -31.94 -10.53 -25.11
N ALA A 16 -31.25 -11.48 -24.48
CA ALA A 16 -31.82 -12.30 -23.41
C ALA A 16 -32.12 -11.47 -22.15
N ILE A 17 -31.20 -10.58 -21.77
CA ILE A 17 -31.36 -9.68 -20.63
C ILE A 17 -32.50 -8.68 -20.91
N ARG A 18 -32.54 -8.09 -22.12
CA ARG A 18 -33.60 -7.15 -22.51
C ARG A 18 -34.97 -7.81 -22.47
N ALA A 19 -35.10 -9.04 -22.97
CA ALA A 19 -36.36 -9.78 -22.92
C ALA A 19 -36.82 -10.00 -21.47
N HIS A 20 -35.90 -10.28 -20.56
CA HIS A 20 -36.21 -10.53 -19.15
C HIS A 20 -36.52 -9.24 -18.35
N LEU A 21 -35.87 -8.12 -18.69
CA LEU A 21 -36.09 -6.82 -18.05
C LEU A 21 -37.34 -6.10 -18.55
N ALA A 22 -37.78 -6.37 -19.80
CA ALA A 22 -39.01 -5.81 -20.36
C ALA A 22 -40.24 -6.11 -19.49
N ASP A 23 -40.28 -7.29 -18.86
CA ASP A 23 -41.35 -7.69 -17.94
C ASP A 23 -41.29 -6.96 -16.58
N ALA A 24 -40.11 -6.51 -16.17
CA ALA A 24 -39.88 -5.82 -14.91
C ALA A 24 -40.29 -4.33 -14.94
N ARG A 25 -40.34 -3.68 -16.11
CA ARG A 25 -40.73 -2.24 -16.28
C ARG A 25 -40.00 -1.30 -15.30
N LEU A 26 -38.66 -1.38 -15.27
CA LEU A 26 -37.81 -0.54 -14.42
C LEU A 26 -37.58 0.84 -15.05
N ALA A 27 -37.08 1.80 -14.27
CA ALA A 27 -36.60 3.07 -14.83
C ALA A 27 -35.30 2.84 -15.60
N ALA A 28 -35.03 3.65 -16.63
CA ALA A 28 -33.91 3.42 -17.57
C ALA A 28 -32.52 3.35 -16.90
N ALA A 29 -32.32 4.09 -15.80
CA ALA A 29 -31.07 4.05 -15.04
C ALA A 29 -30.91 2.73 -14.26
N ASP A 30 -31.98 2.29 -13.59
CA ASP A 30 -32.00 1.03 -12.83
C ASP A 30 -31.93 -0.18 -13.77
N GLU A 31 -32.59 -0.10 -14.93
CA GLU A 31 -32.53 -1.12 -15.97
C GLU A 31 -31.09 -1.32 -16.49
N ALA A 32 -30.35 -0.23 -16.69
CA ALA A 32 -28.96 -0.30 -17.14
C ALA A 32 -28.03 -0.92 -16.08
N GLU A 33 -28.23 -0.58 -14.79
CA GLU A 33 -27.46 -1.16 -13.68
C GLU A 33 -27.75 -2.65 -13.52
N VAL A 34 -29.04 -3.02 -13.46
CA VAL A 34 -29.45 -4.43 -13.33
C VAL A 34 -29.05 -5.24 -14.56
N ALA A 35 -29.14 -4.66 -15.77
CA ALA A 35 -28.68 -5.33 -16.99
C ALA A 35 -27.18 -5.62 -16.94
N GLU A 36 -26.37 -4.70 -16.44
CA GLU A 36 -24.93 -4.89 -16.31
C GLU A 36 -24.59 -5.94 -15.25
N GLU A 37 -25.30 -5.95 -14.11
CA GLU A 37 -25.14 -6.97 -13.07
C GLU A 37 -25.50 -8.37 -13.58
N LEU A 38 -26.66 -8.51 -14.26
CA LEU A 38 -27.07 -9.78 -14.88
C LEU A 38 -26.07 -10.23 -15.94
N ARG A 39 -25.56 -9.31 -16.77
CA ARG A 39 -24.53 -9.61 -17.77
C ARG A 39 -23.26 -10.13 -17.11
N GLN A 40 -22.86 -9.56 -15.97
CA GLN A 40 -21.69 -10.02 -15.23
C GLN A 40 -21.91 -11.42 -14.64
N HIS A 41 -23.07 -11.67 -14.05
CA HIS A 41 -23.42 -12.98 -13.49
C HIS A 41 -23.41 -14.08 -14.55
N LEU A 42 -24.00 -13.82 -15.71
CA LEU A 42 -24.02 -14.75 -16.84
C LEU A 42 -22.62 -15.01 -17.43
N ASP A 43 -21.79 -13.97 -17.56
CA ASP A 43 -20.38 -14.12 -17.95
C ASP A 43 -19.62 -15.05 -16.98
N ASP A 44 -19.80 -14.86 -15.67
CA ASP A 44 -19.10 -15.63 -14.64
C ASP A 44 -19.53 -17.11 -14.65
N HIS A 45 -20.83 -17.38 -14.80
CA HIS A 45 -21.38 -18.73 -14.92
C HIS A 45 -20.94 -19.44 -16.22
N TYR A 46 -20.93 -18.72 -17.34
CA TYR A 46 -20.40 -19.23 -18.60
C TYR A 46 -18.91 -19.59 -18.47
N ASP A 47 -18.08 -18.69 -17.94
CA ASP A 47 -16.64 -18.91 -17.79
C ASP A 47 -16.35 -20.11 -16.86
N GLU A 48 -17.14 -20.27 -15.80
CA GLU A 48 -17.05 -21.39 -14.88
C GLU A 48 -17.43 -22.73 -15.56
N ALA A 49 -18.51 -22.77 -16.33
CA ALA A 49 -18.88 -23.96 -17.10
C ALA A 49 -17.79 -24.33 -18.12
N ARG A 50 -17.19 -23.32 -18.78
CA ARG A 50 -16.06 -23.53 -19.71
C ARG A 50 -14.82 -24.08 -18.99
N ARG A 51 -14.51 -23.60 -17.78
CA ARG A 51 -13.42 -24.13 -16.94
C ARG A 51 -13.63 -25.60 -16.58
N ARG A 52 -14.87 -26.00 -16.33
CA ARG A 52 -15.24 -27.40 -16.05
C ARG A 52 -15.27 -28.30 -17.30
N GLY A 53 -14.87 -27.78 -18.46
CA GLY A 53 -14.77 -28.53 -19.71
C GLY A 53 -16.05 -28.59 -20.53
N ALA A 54 -17.09 -27.82 -20.17
CA ALA A 54 -18.31 -27.76 -20.98
C ALA A 54 -18.02 -27.16 -22.35
N THR A 55 -18.73 -27.65 -23.38
CA THR A 55 -18.70 -27.05 -24.71
C THR A 55 -19.31 -25.65 -24.68
N ASP A 56 -18.99 -24.82 -25.68
CA ASP A 56 -19.50 -23.45 -25.76
C ASP A 56 -21.03 -23.38 -25.70
N ALA A 57 -21.69 -24.21 -26.52
CA ALA A 57 -23.14 -24.31 -26.55
C ALA A 57 -23.73 -24.78 -25.21
N ALA A 58 -23.10 -25.74 -24.53
CA ALA A 58 -23.58 -26.24 -23.24
C ALA A 58 -23.39 -25.21 -22.12
N ALA A 59 -22.25 -24.51 -22.09
CA ALA A 59 -21.99 -23.43 -21.15
C ALA A 59 -22.99 -22.28 -21.33
N ARG A 60 -23.28 -21.91 -22.59
CA ARG A 60 -24.27 -20.88 -22.91
C ARG A 60 -25.69 -21.29 -22.50
N ALA A 61 -26.10 -22.51 -22.82
CA ALA A 61 -27.41 -23.02 -22.45
C ALA A 61 -27.59 -23.09 -20.93
N SER A 62 -26.57 -23.51 -20.20
CA SER A 62 -26.59 -23.57 -18.74
C SER A 62 -26.71 -22.18 -18.10
N ALA A 63 -26.01 -21.17 -18.63
CA ALA A 63 -26.10 -19.80 -18.12
C ALA A 63 -27.50 -19.19 -18.39
N LEU A 64 -28.07 -19.45 -19.57
CA LEU A 64 -29.41 -18.97 -19.91
C LEU A 64 -30.53 -19.68 -19.14
N ALA A 65 -30.35 -20.96 -18.79
CA ALA A 65 -31.32 -21.71 -18.00
C ALA A 65 -31.54 -21.08 -16.61
N GLU A 66 -30.47 -20.58 -15.99
CA GLU A 66 -30.55 -19.90 -14.70
C GLU A 66 -31.33 -18.58 -14.76
N LEU A 67 -31.29 -17.88 -15.90
CA LEU A 67 -32.11 -16.68 -16.13
C LEU A 67 -33.60 -17.05 -16.28
N GLY A 68 -33.90 -18.21 -16.87
CA GLY A 68 -35.27 -18.64 -17.18
C GLY A 68 -36.05 -19.26 -16.02
N ASP A 69 -35.38 -19.75 -14.98
CA ASP A 69 -36.01 -20.54 -13.90
C ASP A 69 -36.65 -19.68 -12.79
N ASP A 70 -36.46 -18.36 -12.82
CA ASP A 70 -36.86 -17.49 -11.72
C ASP A 70 -38.09 -16.64 -12.10
N GLU A 71 -39.27 -17.29 -12.15
CA GLU A 71 -40.59 -16.67 -12.42
C GLU A 71 -40.91 -15.52 -11.41
N GLN A 72 -40.16 -15.46 -10.30
CA GLN A 72 -40.28 -14.44 -9.26
C GLN A 72 -39.27 -13.30 -9.41
N LEU A 73 -38.28 -13.40 -10.31
CA LEU A 73 -37.22 -12.41 -10.53
C LEU A 73 -37.77 -11.01 -10.83
N PRO A 74 -38.81 -10.82 -11.68
CA PRO A 74 -39.37 -9.48 -11.91
C PRO A 74 -39.96 -8.85 -10.64
N ARG A 75 -40.54 -9.65 -9.74
CA ARG A 75 -41.05 -9.15 -8.45
C ARG A 75 -39.93 -8.79 -7.48
N ARG A 76 -38.86 -9.59 -7.44
CA ARG A 76 -37.67 -9.33 -6.59
C ARG A 76 -36.93 -8.09 -7.04
N LEU A 77 -36.73 -7.90 -8.35
CA LEU A 77 -36.10 -6.72 -8.94
C LEU A 77 -36.91 -5.45 -8.65
N ARG A 78 -38.24 -5.49 -8.78
CA ARG A 78 -39.11 -4.36 -8.38
C ARG A 78 -39.00 -4.04 -6.90
N ALA A 79 -39.01 -5.05 -6.03
CA ALA A 79 -38.90 -4.84 -4.59
C ALA A 79 -37.52 -4.31 -4.16
N SER A 80 -36.43 -4.75 -4.79
CA SER A 80 -35.08 -4.29 -4.50
C SER A 80 -34.82 -2.87 -4.99
N VAL A 81 -35.36 -2.50 -6.16
CA VAL A 81 -35.23 -1.14 -6.72
C VAL A 81 -36.13 -0.15 -5.97
N ALA A 82 -37.34 -0.55 -5.57
CA ALA A 82 -38.23 0.29 -4.76
C ALA A 82 -37.62 0.68 -3.40
N HIS A 83 -36.72 -0.13 -2.83
CA HIS A 83 -35.99 0.20 -1.60
C HIS A 83 -34.76 1.11 -1.80
N ARG A 84 -34.37 1.41 -3.06
CA ARG A 84 -33.18 2.21 -3.39
C ARG A 84 -33.51 3.63 -3.88
N ALA A 85 -34.79 3.98 -4.01
CA ALA A 85 -35.28 5.18 -4.69
C ALA A 85 -35.12 6.51 -3.91
N GLU A 86 -34.46 6.56 -2.75
CA GLU A 86 -34.21 7.82 -2.05
C GLU A 86 -32.73 8.23 -2.21
N PRO A 87 -32.41 9.32 -2.94
CA PRO A 87 -31.06 9.83 -3.00
C PRO A 87 -30.64 10.31 -1.61
N VAL A 88 -29.74 9.56 -0.98
CA VAL A 88 -29.21 9.84 0.36
C VAL A 88 -28.53 11.23 0.34
N PRO A 89 -29.03 12.24 1.07
CA PRO A 89 -28.34 13.52 1.19
C PRO A 89 -26.97 13.31 1.86
N LEU A 90 -25.93 14.00 1.36
CA LEU A 90 -24.60 14.02 1.97
C LEU A 90 -24.74 14.36 3.46
N GLY A 91 -24.54 13.37 4.34
CA GLY A 91 -24.62 13.51 5.79
C GLY A 91 -25.43 12.43 6.52
N ALA A 92 -26.28 11.67 5.83
CA ALA A 92 -26.98 10.56 6.47
C ALA A 92 -26.08 9.31 6.56
N ARG A 93 -25.73 8.92 7.78
CA ARG A 93 -24.98 7.69 8.08
C ARG A 93 -25.88 6.48 7.77
N SER A 94 -25.88 6.03 6.52
CA SER A 94 -26.58 4.80 6.12
C SER A 94 -25.71 3.58 6.46
N GLY A 95 -25.94 3.00 7.63
CA GLY A 95 -25.43 1.68 8.01
C GLY A 95 -26.35 0.60 7.46
N GLY A 96 -25.85 -0.25 6.57
CA GLY A 96 -26.66 -1.37 6.07
C GLY A 96 -26.17 -2.13 4.84
N GLY A 97 -25.06 -1.73 4.19
CA GLY A 97 -24.50 -2.43 3.01
C GLY A 97 -22.99 -2.67 3.08
N GLY A 98 -22.40 -2.58 4.27
CA GLY A 98 -21.01 -2.18 4.50
C GLY A 98 -19.87 -3.12 4.08
N VAL A 99 -20.12 -4.19 3.33
CA VAL A 99 -19.04 -5.08 2.84
C VAL A 99 -19.37 -5.73 1.51
N ARG A 100 -20.61 -6.17 1.29
CA ARG A 100 -21.02 -6.78 0.02
C ARG A 100 -21.07 -5.78 -1.13
N GLY A 101 -21.61 -4.56 -0.88
CA GLY A 101 -21.58 -3.48 -1.88
C GLY A 101 -20.15 -3.05 -2.20
N PHE A 102 -19.32 -2.88 -1.17
CA PHE A 102 -17.90 -2.54 -1.34
C PHE A 102 -17.13 -3.59 -2.17
N LEU A 103 -17.33 -4.88 -1.92
CA LEU A 103 -16.69 -5.94 -2.71
C LEU A 103 -17.17 -5.97 -4.17
N ALA A 104 -18.43 -5.65 -4.42
CA ALA A 104 -18.96 -5.51 -5.78
C ALA A 104 -18.30 -4.33 -6.51
N ASP A 105 -18.24 -3.16 -5.85
CA ASP A 105 -17.60 -1.96 -6.40
C ASP A 105 -16.12 -2.20 -6.70
N VAL A 106 -15.39 -2.86 -5.79
CA VAL A 106 -13.97 -3.23 -6.00
C VAL A 106 -13.82 -4.19 -7.18
N ARG A 107 -14.68 -5.21 -7.30
CA ARG A 107 -14.63 -6.17 -8.41
C ARG A 107 -14.87 -5.48 -9.76
N ILE A 108 -15.85 -4.58 -9.82
CA ILE A 108 -16.15 -3.78 -11.02
C ILE A 108 -14.96 -2.89 -11.36
N GLY A 109 -14.39 -2.19 -10.38
CA GLY A 109 -13.20 -1.36 -10.55
C GLY A 109 -12.02 -2.15 -11.12
N VAL A 110 -11.72 -3.34 -10.59
CA VAL A 110 -10.66 -4.23 -11.09
C VAL A 110 -10.93 -4.64 -12.53
N ARG A 111 -12.18 -4.94 -12.91
CA ARG A 111 -12.52 -5.30 -14.29
C ARG A 111 -12.35 -4.11 -15.25
N LEU A 112 -12.66 -2.90 -14.81
CA LEU A 112 -12.44 -1.68 -15.59
C LEU A 112 -10.94 -1.43 -15.80
N LEU A 113 -10.13 -1.56 -14.75
CA LEU A 113 -8.67 -1.46 -14.81
C LEU A 113 -8.05 -2.47 -15.81
N ARG A 114 -8.58 -3.69 -15.87
CA ARG A 114 -8.15 -4.73 -16.82
C ARG A 114 -8.58 -4.47 -18.27
N ARG A 115 -9.64 -3.69 -18.50
CA ARG A 115 -10.10 -3.31 -19.85
C ARG A 115 -9.28 -2.17 -20.47
N SER A 116 -8.62 -1.34 -19.66
CA SER A 116 -7.80 -0.21 -20.10
C SER A 116 -6.35 -0.30 -19.59
N PRO A 117 -5.57 -1.32 -20.03
CA PRO A 117 -4.26 -1.63 -19.44
C PRO A 117 -3.24 -0.47 -19.55
N GLY A 118 -3.28 0.33 -20.63
CA GLY A 118 -2.38 1.46 -20.80
C GLY A 118 -2.60 2.58 -19.77
N PHE A 119 -3.85 3.00 -19.57
CA PHE A 119 -4.21 4.00 -18.55
C PHE A 119 -3.88 3.49 -17.15
N THR A 120 -4.23 2.24 -16.87
CA THR A 120 -3.95 1.59 -15.59
C THR A 120 -2.45 1.54 -15.29
N ALA A 121 -1.61 1.19 -16.27
CA ALA A 121 -0.17 1.15 -16.10
C ALA A 121 0.40 2.53 -15.72
N VAL A 122 -0.03 3.59 -16.40
CA VAL A 122 0.37 4.97 -16.09
C VAL A 122 -0.10 5.37 -14.70
N ALA A 123 -1.37 5.10 -14.35
CA ALA A 123 -1.92 5.41 -13.03
C ALA A 123 -1.16 4.69 -11.90
N VAL A 124 -0.87 3.39 -12.08
CA VAL A 124 -0.11 2.58 -11.11
C VAL A 124 1.32 3.08 -11.00
N ALA A 125 1.99 3.40 -12.11
CA ALA A 125 3.36 3.92 -12.09
C ALA A 125 3.45 5.26 -11.35
N THR A 126 2.53 6.19 -11.63
CA THR A 126 2.47 7.49 -10.94
C THR A 126 2.22 7.32 -9.44
N LEU A 127 1.29 6.43 -9.08
CA LEU A 127 0.99 6.14 -7.67
C LEU A 127 2.18 5.51 -6.95
N ALA A 128 2.81 4.51 -7.57
CA ALA A 128 3.99 3.85 -7.04
C ALA A 128 5.16 4.84 -6.83
N LEU A 129 5.36 5.76 -7.78
CA LEU A 129 6.41 6.76 -7.71
C LEU A 129 6.14 7.78 -6.61
N GLY A 130 4.90 8.25 -6.46
CA GLY A 130 4.50 9.16 -5.38
C GLY A 130 4.64 8.54 -4.00
N ILE A 131 4.19 7.29 -3.82
CA ILE A 131 4.33 6.56 -2.56
C ILE A 131 5.80 6.28 -2.26
N GLY A 132 6.54 5.74 -3.23
CA GLY A 132 7.95 5.35 -3.06
C GLY A 132 8.87 6.55 -2.78
N ALA A 133 8.66 7.67 -3.45
CA ALA A 133 9.43 8.89 -3.20
C ALA A 133 9.23 9.39 -1.76
N ASN A 134 7.98 9.48 -1.30
CA ASN A 134 7.67 9.90 0.06
C ASN A 134 8.25 8.93 1.09
N THR A 135 8.07 7.63 0.91
CA THR A 135 8.62 6.60 1.81
C THR A 135 10.16 6.66 1.85
N THR A 136 10.82 6.91 0.73
CA THR A 136 12.30 7.00 0.67
C THR A 136 12.81 8.20 1.46
N VAL A 137 12.20 9.38 1.26
CA VAL A 137 12.57 10.60 2.01
C VAL A 137 12.41 10.37 3.51
N PHE A 138 11.25 9.85 3.93
CA PHE A 138 11.02 9.55 5.35
C PHE A 138 11.95 8.47 5.89
N SER A 139 12.31 7.45 5.10
CA SER A 139 13.26 6.41 5.53
C SER A 139 14.67 6.97 5.70
N ILE A 140 15.10 7.86 4.82
CA ILE A 140 16.39 8.55 4.94
C ILE A 140 16.39 9.42 6.19
N VAL A 141 15.34 10.23 6.39
CA VAL A 141 15.18 11.05 7.60
C VAL A 141 15.17 10.19 8.86
N ASP A 142 14.41 9.09 8.87
CA ASP A 142 14.40 8.16 10.01
C ASP A 142 15.79 7.59 10.30
N SER A 143 16.47 7.12 9.26
CA SER A 143 17.79 6.49 9.39
C SER A 143 18.91 7.45 9.81
N LEU A 144 18.84 8.71 9.38
CA LEU A 144 19.90 9.70 9.62
C LEU A 144 19.62 10.59 10.84
N LEU A 145 18.36 10.95 11.10
CA LEU A 145 17.99 11.93 12.11
C LEU A 145 17.31 11.31 13.33
N LEU A 146 16.53 10.22 13.16
CA LEU A 146 15.67 9.71 14.22
C LEU A 146 16.15 8.41 14.85
N ARG A 147 16.94 7.59 14.14
CA ARG A 147 17.53 6.39 14.72
C ARG A 147 18.69 6.76 15.65
N PRO A 148 18.55 6.54 16.97
CA PRO A 148 19.64 6.78 17.90
C PRO A 148 20.81 5.86 17.57
N MET A 149 22.03 6.38 17.72
CA MET A 149 23.24 5.62 17.41
C MET A 149 23.20 4.24 18.07
N PRO A 150 23.48 3.15 17.32
CA PRO A 150 23.47 1.80 17.89
C PRO A 150 24.43 1.73 19.08
N GLY A 151 23.89 1.39 20.26
CA GLY A 151 24.64 1.27 21.51
C GLY A 151 24.45 2.41 22.54
N VAL A 152 23.61 3.40 22.26
CA VAL A 152 23.20 4.42 23.25
C VAL A 152 21.76 4.20 23.69
N ALA A 153 21.56 3.76 24.93
CA ALA A 153 20.22 3.49 25.48
C ALA A 153 19.38 4.76 25.67
N HIS A 154 20.02 5.89 26.00
CA HIS A 154 19.37 7.16 26.31
C HIS A 154 20.03 8.32 25.54
N PRO A 155 19.70 8.52 24.25
CA PRO A 155 20.31 9.56 23.42
C PRO A 155 20.07 10.99 23.93
N ALA A 156 18.97 11.22 24.65
CA ALA A 156 18.63 12.53 25.24
C ALA A 156 19.54 12.93 26.40
N GLU A 157 20.31 12.01 26.98
CA GLU A 157 21.23 12.25 28.10
C GLU A 157 22.67 12.50 27.62
N LEU A 158 22.91 12.49 26.31
CA LEU A 158 24.23 12.76 25.74
C LEU A 158 24.54 14.26 25.81
N VAL A 159 25.69 14.58 26.40
CA VAL A 159 26.25 15.93 26.44
C VAL A 159 27.62 15.96 25.76
N LEU A 160 27.88 17.03 24.99
CA LEU A 160 29.17 17.26 24.36
C LEU A 160 30.06 18.06 25.30
N ILE A 161 31.21 17.51 25.66
CA ILE A 161 32.25 18.21 26.43
C ILE A 161 33.22 18.82 25.42
N GLY A 162 33.51 20.11 25.56
CA GLY A 162 34.48 20.82 24.71
C GLY A 162 35.18 21.92 25.47
N ARG A 163 36.33 22.35 24.95
CA ARG A 163 37.11 23.45 25.52
C ARG A 163 36.76 24.74 24.81
N THR A 164 36.47 25.80 25.55
CA THR A 164 36.34 27.15 25.00
C THR A 164 37.63 27.93 25.24
N GLN A 165 38.09 28.71 24.27
CA GLN A 165 39.19 29.65 24.46
C GLN A 165 38.62 31.07 24.46
N GLU A 166 38.73 31.79 25.58
CA GLU A 166 38.19 33.15 25.74
C GLU A 166 36.67 33.26 25.47
N GLY A 167 35.91 32.20 25.80
CA GLY A 167 34.47 32.12 25.54
C GLY A 167 34.12 31.88 24.07
N GLN A 168 35.11 31.64 23.22
CA GLN A 168 34.94 31.36 21.79
C GLN A 168 35.38 29.93 21.47
N GLY A 169 34.67 29.27 20.56
CA GLY A 169 35.02 27.95 20.03
C GLY A 169 34.63 26.76 20.93
N PHE A 170 34.60 25.58 20.31
CA PHE A 170 34.38 24.28 20.95
C PHE A 170 35.51 23.36 20.47
N ASP A 171 36.64 23.45 21.16
CA ASP A 171 37.92 22.90 20.70
C ASP A 171 38.17 21.48 21.22
N THR A 172 39.04 20.76 20.50
CA THR A 172 39.33 19.35 20.75
C THR A 172 40.29 19.18 21.93
N PHE A 173 40.11 18.13 22.73
CA PHE A 173 40.99 17.81 23.86
C PHE A 173 42.19 16.97 23.43
N SER A 174 43.31 17.16 24.13
CA SER A 174 44.41 16.20 24.03
C SER A 174 44.01 14.86 24.70
N TYR A 175 44.64 13.76 24.30
CA TYR A 175 44.37 12.46 24.91
C TYR A 175 44.60 12.43 26.44
N PRO A 176 45.65 13.08 26.99
CA PRO A 176 45.79 13.25 28.43
C PRO A 176 44.61 13.97 29.09
N ASP A 177 44.14 15.07 28.51
CA ASP A 177 42.98 15.80 29.06
C ASP A 177 41.73 14.90 29.10
N PHE A 178 41.48 14.12 28.04
CA PHE A 178 40.40 13.12 28.04
C PHE A 178 40.55 12.12 29.19
N ARG A 179 41.78 11.67 29.47
CA ARG A 179 42.04 10.70 30.53
C ARG A 179 41.74 11.28 31.91
N ASP A 180 42.08 12.55 32.12
CA ASP A 180 41.80 13.28 33.35
C ASP A 180 40.30 13.52 33.54
N TYR A 181 39.58 13.91 32.48
CA TYR A 181 38.12 14.03 32.52
C TYR A 181 37.44 12.69 32.81
N GLN A 182 37.90 11.60 32.20
CA GLN A 182 37.34 10.28 32.46
C GLN A 182 37.58 9.83 33.92
N ALA A 183 38.73 10.17 34.52
CA ALA A 183 39.03 9.82 35.91
C ALA A 183 38.27 10.70 36.92
N SER A 184 37.95 11.93 36.55
CA SER A 184 37.39 12.94 37.45
C SER A 184 35.86 13.10 37.32
N ALA A 185 35.25 12.57 36.25
CA ALA A 185 33.82 12.66 36.03
C ALA A 185 33.03 11.90 37.11
N ARG A 186 32.26 12.64 37.92
CA ARG A 186 31.37 12.08 38.96
C ARG A 186 29.89 12.17 38.59
N THR A 187 29.54 13.04 37.66
CA THR A 187 28.15 13.35 37.26
C THR A 187 27.71 12.62 35.99
N LEU A 188 28.64 11.96 35.29
CA LEU A 188 28.38 11.23 34.04
C LEU A 188 28.56 9.73 34.27
N ALA A 189 27.66 8.91 33.72
CA ALA A 189 27.76 7.45 33.80
C ALA A 189 28.99 6.90 33.03
N GLY A 190 29.53 7.66 32.08
CA GLY A 190 30.75 7.34 31.35
C GLY A 190 31.16 8.47 30.42
N VAL A 191 32.45 8.51 30.08
CA VAL A 191 33.02 9.47 29.13
C VAL A 191 33.64 8.69 27.98
N ALA A 192 33.32 9.07 26.74
CA ALA A 192 33.86 8.48 25.53
C ALA A 192 34.45 9.56 24.63
N ALA A 193 35.58 9.26 23.99
CA ALA A 193 36.19 10.12 22.99
C ALA A 193 35.95 9.54 21.58
N TYR A 194 35.66 10.43 20.64
CA TYR A 194 35.61 10.09 19.22
C TYR A 194 36.51 11.05 18.44
N ASP A 195 37.20 10.53 17.44
CA ASP A 195 37.95 11.33 16.46
C ASP A 195 37.31 11.14 15.08
N PRO A 196 36.73 12.20 14.47
CA PRO A 196 36.18 12.12 13.13
C PRO A 196 37.31 12.07 12.10
N LEU A 197 37.71 10.87 11.70
CA LEU A 197 38.69 10.66 10.65
C LEU A 197 38.02 10.78 9.28
N ALA A 198 38.33 11.84 8.53
CA ALA A 198 37.99 11.90 7.11
C ALA A 198 38.91 10.93 6.35
N VAL A 199 38.35 9.87 5.77
CA VAL A 199 39.09 8.93 4.91
C VAL A 199 38.66 9.12 3.47
N HIS A 200 39.64 9.29 2.59
CA HIS A 200 39.43 9.28 1.17
C HIS A 200 39.55 7.83 0.69
N LEU A 201 38.44 7.24 0.24
CA LEU A 201 38.43 5.90 -0.32
C LEU A 201 38.40 6.03 -1.84
N SER A 202 39.40 5.45 -2.51
CA SER A 202 39.40 5.32 -3.97
C SER A 202 39.11 3.88 -4.35
N THR A 203 38.05 3.68 -5.12
CA THR A 203 37.71 2.38 -5.73
C THR A 203 37.55 2.59 -7.23
N GLY A 204 38.41 1.95 -8.04
CA GLY A 204 38.27 1.94 -9.50
C GLY A 204 38.38 3.32 -10.18
N GLY A 205 39.12 4.28 -9.63
CA GLY A 205 39.35 5.59 -10.24
C GLY A 205 38.37 6.70 -9.85
N ALA A 206 37.28 6.36 -9.13
CA ALA A 206 36.45 7.34 -8.45
C ALA A 206 36.96 7.54 -7.00
N SER A 207 37.09 8.79 -6.58
CA SER A 207 37.40 9.14 -5.18
C SER A 207 36.11 9.57 -4.49
N ASP A 208 35.71 8.85 -3.45
CA ASP A 208 34.53 9.20 -2.65
C ASP A 208 34.96 9.56 -1.21
N ARG A 209 34.36 10.61 -0.66
CA ARG A 209 34.70 11.10 0.68
C ARG A 209 33.87 10.33 1.71
N ALA A 210 34.49 9.37 2.39
CA ALA A 210 33.86 8.65 3.48
C ALA A 210 34.26 9.26 4.84
N ARG A 211 33.28 9.46 5.72
CA ARG A 211 33.55 9.83 7.13
C ARG A 211 33.72 8.54 7.94
N ALA A 212 34.94 8.27 8.40
CA ALA A 212 35.18 7.23 9.39
C ALA A 212 35.16 7.83 10.80
N ARG A 213 34.78 7.04 11.79
CA ARG A 213 34.89 7.41 13.21
C ARG A 213 35.76 6.37 13.90
N ARG A 214 36.89 6.81 14.45
CA ARG A 214 37.68 5.96 15.36
C ARG A 214 37.09 6.16 16.75
N SER A 215 36.54 5.10 17.33
CA SER A 215 36.08 5.10 18.72
C SER A 215 37.07 4.31 19.57
N SER A 216 37.43 4.87 20.74
CA SER A 216 38.16 4.12 21.76
C SER A 216 37.26 3.99 22.97
N ARG A 217 36.99 2.75 23.39
CA ARG A 217 36.18 2.45 24.56
C ARG A 217 37.12 1.91 25.64
N ALA A 218 37.30 2.65 26.71
CA ALA A 218 37.96 2.14 27.90
C ALA A 218 36.87 1.71 28.89
N THR A 219 36.56 0.42 28.91
CA THR A 219 35.75 -0.20 29.97
C THR A 219 36.59 -0.24 31.24
N SER A 220 36.20 0.51 32.27
CA SER A 220 36.73 0.28 33.61
C SER A 220 36.16 -1.02 34.14
N SER A 221 36.91 -2.12 34.06
CA SER A 221 36.59 -3.30 34.87
C SER A 221 36.89 -2.95 36.32
N ALA A 222 35.85 -2.72 37.11
CA ALA A 222 35.97 -2.78 38.55
C ALA A 222 36.29 -4.23 38.91
N SER A 223 37.57 -4.52 39.18
CA SER A 223 38.00 -5.74 39.85
C SER A 223 37.68 -5.56 41.33
N SER A 224 36.59 -6.16 41.81
CA SER A 224 36.39 -6.40 43.23
C SER A 224 37.23 -7.61 43.65
N ALA A 225 37.87 -7.46 44.82
CA ALA A 225 38.74 -8.39 45.52
C ALA A 225 38.32 -9.86 45.53
#